data_AF-A0A8H7RMY4-F1
#
_entry.id   AF-A0A8H7RMY4-F1
#
_cell.length_a   1.000
_cell.length_b   1.000
_cell.length_c   1.000
_cell.angle_alpha   90.00
_cell.angle_beta   90.00
_cell.angle_gamma   90.00
#
_symmetry.space_group_name_H-M   'P 1'
#
loop_
_entity.id
_entity.type
_entity.pdbx_description
1 polymer ?
#
loop_
_entity_poly.entity_id
_entity_poly.type
_entity_poly.pdbx_seq_one_letter_code
_entity_poly.pdbx_strand_id
1 'polypeptide(L)'
;MFSTLFKGIGSSITRGSTQSIKQQPLQNTLRQVQTSAYDTSATVQKLRDQLRYYAVAEIAGRPFLITKNDKVIVNRLKDVKVGDVLKLDKVRELGSKDYTLKGSPYVPETVFSINATVIEHTKSKLIQIVKKKRRKNYKRTIEHKQTHTVLRISDVDVL
;
A
#
# COMPACT_ATOMS: atom_id res chain seq x y z
N MET A 1 -68.05 19.52 -41.17
CA MET A 1 -67.90 18.99 -42.55
C MET A 1 -66.42 18.86 -42.87
N PHE A 2 -66.09 17.93 -43.77
CA PHE A 2 -64.79 17.64 -44.38
C PHE A 2 -63.94 16.54 -43.72
N SER A 3 -64.31 15.34 -44.13
CA SER A 3 -63.46 14.18 -44.41
C SER A 3 -62.22 14.49 -45.25
N THR A 4 -61.15 13.71 -45.04
CA THR A 4 -60.36 12.93 -46.04
C THR A 4 -59.21 12.27 -45.29
N LEU A 5 -59.21 10.95 -45.05
CA LEU A 5 -58.60 9.93 -45.92
C LEU A 5 -57.29 10.37 -46.59
N PHE A 6 -56.15 9.94 -46.06
CA PHE A 6 -54.99 9.66 -46.88
C PHE A 6 -54.32 8.33 -46.49
N LYS A 7 -54.07 7.56 -47.55
CA LYS A 7 -53.53 6.20 -47.62
C LYS A 7 -52.08 6.15 -47.18
N GLY A 8 -51.69 4.98 -46.65
CA GLY A 8 -50.36 4.69 -46.15
C GLY A 8 -49.25 4.70 -47.21
N ILE A 9 -48.04 4.87 -46.70
CA ILE A 9 -46.77 4.52 -47.33
C ILE A 9 -46.03 3.68 -46.29
N GLY A 10 -45.97 2.37 -46.54
CA GLY A 10 -45.19 1.45 -45.73
C GLY A 10 -43.70 1.69 -45.97
N SER A 11 -42.99 2.13 -44.94
CA SER A 11 -41.53 2.03 -44.91
C SER A 11 -41.15 0.63 -44.44
N SER A 12 -40.61 -0.17 -45.34
CA SER A 12 -40.02 -1.48 -45.04
C SER A 12 -38.86 -1.32 -44.05
N ILE A 13 -39.11 -1.65 -42.78
CA ILE A 13 -38.04 -1.83 -41.80
C ILE A 13 -37.33 -3.13 -42.17
N THR A 14 -36.19 -3.03 -42.85
CA THR A 14 -35.25 -4.13 -43.00
C THR A 14 -34.82 -4.57 -41.61
N ARG A 15 -35.21 -5.78 -41.21
CA ARG A 15 -34.68 -6.43 -40.01
C ARG A 15 -33.20 -6.71 -40.25
N GLY A 16 -32.34 -5.81 -39.77
CA GLY A 16 -30.92 -6.10 -39.63
C GLY A 16 -30.79 -7.37 -38.79
N SER A 17 -30.07 -8.36 -39.32
CA SER A 17 -29.70 -9.55 -38.58
C SER A 17 -28.95 -9.12 -37.32
N THR A 18 -29.53 -9.39 -36.16
CA THR A 18 -28.81 -9.26 -34.89
C THR A 18 -27.68 -10.29 -34.93
N GLN A 19 -26.48 -9.87 -35.34
CA GLN A 19 -25.30 -10.68 -35.08
C GLN A 19 -25.19 -10.79 -33.57
N SER A 20 -25.45 -12.00 -33.07
CA SER A 20 -25.20 -12.37 -31.69
C SER A 20 -23.74 -12.02 -31.38
N ILE A 21 -23.54 -10.94 -30.62
CA ILE A 21 -22.25 -10.64 -30.03
C ILE A 21 -21.98 -11.83 -29.10
N LYS A 22 -21.13 -12.76 -29.55
CA LYS A 22 -20.56 -13.79 -28.68
C LYS A 22 -19.90 -13.05 -27.52
N GLN A 23 -20.58 -12.99 -26.38
CA GLN A 23 -19.95 -12.61 -25.12
C GLN A 23 -18.86 -13.64 -24.88
N GLN A 24 -17.60 -13.26 -25.16
CA GLN A 24 -16.49 -14.05 -24.67
C GLN A 24 -16.51 -13.93 -23.15
N PRO A 25 -16.46 -15.03 -22.39
CA PRO A 25 -16.32 -14.91 -20.95
C PRO A 25 -15.03 -14.14 -20.69
N LEU A 26 -15.13 -13.06 -19.91
CA LEU A 26 -13.97 -12.44 -19.28
C LEU A 26 -13.36 -13.53 -18.37
N GLN A 27 -12.47 -14.33 -18.96
CA GLN A 27 -11.65 -15.28 -18.25
C GLN A 27 -10.80 -14.45 -17.30
N ASN A 28 -11.28 -14.31 -16.08
CA ASN A 28 -10.53 -13.74 -14.99
C ASN A 28 -9.34 -14.67 -14.81
N THR A 29 -8.25 -14.34 -15.50
CA THR A 29 -7.00 -15.08 -15.44
C THR A 29 -6.48 -14.79 -14.05
N LEU A 30 -6.88 -15.63 -13.09
CA LEU A 30 -6.19 -15.74 -11.83
C LEU A 30 -4.73 -15.90 -12.21
N ARG A 31 -3.94 -14.83 -12.05
CA ARG A 31 -2.49 -14.92 -12.07
C ARG A 31 -2.16 -15.88 -10.94
N GLN A 32 -1.99 -17.16 -11.29
CA GLN A 32 -1.37 -18.11 -10.40
C GLN A 32 0.02 -17.55 -10.15
N VAL A 33 0.20 -16.94 -8.98
CA VAL A 33 1.52 -16.65 -8.45
C VAL A 33 2.13 -18.02 -8.24
N GLN A 34 2.98 -18.44 -9.18
CA GLN A 34 3.73 -19.68 -9.08
C GLN A 34 4.64 -19.52 -7.86
N THR A 35 4.26 -20.10 -6.72
CA THR A 35 5.14 -20.20 -5.56
C THR A 35 6.04 -21.42 -5.73
N SER A 36 7.04 -21.28 -6.61
CA SER A 36 8.21 -22.17 -6.55
C SER A 36 9.07 -21.75 -5.36
N ALA A 37 9.68 -22.71 -4.67
CA ALA A 37 10.73 -22.42 -3.69
C ALA A 37 11.94 -21.87 -4.48
N TYR A 38 11.99 -20.57 -4.71
CA TYR A 38 12.91 -19.97 -5.68
C TYR A 38 14.35 -19.91 -5.16
N ASP A 39 15.30 -20.18 -6.06
CA ASP A 39 16.69 -19.77 -5.94
C ASP A 39 16.76 -18.28 -5.54
N THR A 40 17.06 -18.05 -4.27
CA THR A 40 17.07 -16.73 -3.66
C THR A 40 18.08 -15.84 -4.39
N SER A 41 19.22 -16.40 -4.82
CA SER A 41 20.26 -15.71 -5.57
C SER A 41 19.79 -15.13 -6.91
N ALA A 42 19.05 -15.89 -7.72
CA ALA A 42 18.58 -15.46 -9.04
C ALA A 42 17.53 -14.34 -8.94
N THR A 43 16.66 -14.42 -7.92
CA THR A 43 15.65 -13.38 -7.69
C THR A 43 16.28 -12.08 -7.20
N VAL A 44 17.29 -12.19 -6.33
CA VAL A 44 18.06 -11.04 -5.84
C VAL A 44 18.79 -10.34 -6.98
N GLN A 45 19.45 -11.08 -7.88
CA GLN A 45 20.09 -10.50 -9.07
C GLN A 45 19.09 -9.71 -9.92
N LYS A 46 17.93 -10.30 -10.22
CA LYS A 46 16.86 -9.62 -10.98
C LYS A 46 16.37 -8.34 -10.30
N LEU A 47 16.33 -8.32 -8.96
CA LEU A 47 15.95 -7.12 -8.20
C LEU A 47 17.03 -6.03 -8.26
N ARG A 48 18.32 -6.41 -8.23
CA ARG A 48 19.45 -5.47 -8.35
C ARG A 48 19.48 -4.78 -9.72
N ASP A 49 19.09 -5.48 -10.77
CA ASP A 49 19.06 -4.93 -12.13
C ASP A 49 17.95 -3.87 -12.33
N GLN A 50 16.99 -3.77 -11.41
CA GLN A 50 15.90 -2.81 -11.52
C GLN A 50 16.27 -1.44 -10.95
N LEU A 51 15.83 -0.39 -11.64
CA LEU A 51 16.05 1.00 -11.22
C LEU A 51 15.27 1.39 -9.95
N ARG A 52 14.13 0.74 -9.70
CA ARG A 52 13.21 1.10 -8.62
C ARG A 52 12.80 -0.15 -7.85
N TYR A 53 13.01 -0.12 -6.55
CA TYR A 53 12.56 -1.16 -5.63
C TYR A 53 11.98 -0.52 -4.36
N TYR A 54 11.20 -1.29 -3.63
CA TYR A 54 10.59 -0.98 -2.35
C TYR A 54 10.92 -2.07 -1.34
N ALA A 55 10.76 -1.75 -0.07
CA ALA A 55 10.83 -2.71 1.01
C ALA A 55 9.58 -2.63 1.89
N VAL A 56 9.23 -3.73 2.51
CA VAL A 56 8.26 -3.76 3.62
C VAL A 56 9.04 -4.06 4.89
N ALA A 57 9.39 -3.01 5.63
CA ALA A 57 10.16 -3.11 6.86
C ALA A 57 9.25 -3.08 8.10
N GLU A 58 9.57 -3.87 9.11
CA GLU A 58 8.86 -3.88 10.38
C GLU A 58 9.54 -2.93 11.37
N ILE A 59 8.88 -1.82 11.69
CA ILE A 59 9.40 -0.81 12.61
C ILE A 59 8.47 -0.74 13.82
N ALA A 60 9.03 -0.89 15.03
CA ALA A 60 8.27 -0.89 16.28
C ALA A 60 7.05 -1.86 16.28
N GLY A 61 7.22 -3.04 15.65
CA GLY A 61 6.20 -4.10 15.60
C GLY A 61 5.13 -3.94 14.53
N ARG A 62 5.28 -2.99 13.59
CA ARG A 62 4.32 -2.75 12.51
C ARG A 62 5.03 -2.70 11.15
N PRO A 63 4.48 -3.31 10.10
CA PRO A 63 5.06 -3.24 8.76
C PRO A 63 4.78 -1.89 8.09
N PHE A 64 5.77 -1.35 7.41
CA PHE A 64 5.70 -0.13 6.61
C PHE A 64 6.26 -0.40 5.22
N LEU A 65 5.50 -0.02 4.19
CA LEU A 65 6.00 0.04 2.83
C LEU A 65 6.85 1.30 2.68
N ILE A 66 8.09 1.12 2.24
CA ILE A 66 9.09 2.17 2.17
C ILE A 66 9.83 2.16 0.84
N THR A 67 10.18 3.34 0.39
CA THR A 67 11.10 3.60 -0.72
C THR A 67 12.19 4.57 -0.27
N LYS A 68 13.26 4.69 -1.06
CA LYS A 68 14.31 5.67 -0.81
C LYS A 68 13.70 7.06 -0.71
N ASN A 69 14.15 7.86 0.26
CA ASN A 69 13.65 9.21 0.50
C ASN A 69 12.20 9.30 1.01
N ASP A 70 11.62 8.24 1.57
CA ASP A 70 10.33 8.36 2.24
C ASP A 70 10.43 8.95 3.65
N LYS A 71 9.36 9.63 4.09
CA LYS A 71 9.17 10.04 5.49
C LYS A 71 8.14 9.12 6.13
N VAL A 72 8.56 8.40 7.17
CA VAL A 72 7.72 7.42 7.86
C VAL A 72 7.50 7.87 9.30
N ILE A 73 6.23 7.96 9.70
CA ILE A 73 5.86 8.28 11.08
C ILE A 73 5.62 6.97 11.82
N VAL A 74 6.42 6.72 12.84
CA VAL A 74 6.38 5.49 13.63
C VAL A 74 6.03 5.78 15.09
N ASN A 75 5.75 4.71 15.84
CA ASN A 75 5.58 4.80 17.29
C ASN A 75 6.86 5.36 17.93
N ARG A 76 6.72 6.02 19.09
CA ARG A 76 7.86 6.63 19.77
C ARG A 76 8.94 5.59 20.10
N LEU A 77 10.15 5.84 19.60
CA LEU A 77 11.35 5.10 19.95
C LEU A 77 12.00 5.83 21.14
N LYS A 78 12.29 5.10 22.23
CA LYS A 78 12.82 5.69 23.46
C LYS A 78 14.35 5.84 23.43
N ASP A 79 15.03 4.90 22.76
CA ASP A 79 16.47 4.72 22.86
C ASP A 79 17.24 5.40 21.71
N VAL A 80 16.60 6.32 20.98
CA VAL A 80 17.16 6.95 19.78
C VAL A 80 17.03 8.46 19.89
N LYS A 81 18.05 9.18 19.43
CA LYS A 81 18.10 10.64 19.37
C LYS A 81 17.87 11.14 17.94
N VAL A 82 17.55 12.43 17.83
CA VAL A 82 17.44 13.09 16.53
C VAL A 82 18.82 13.13 15.85
N GLY A 83 18.88 12.72 14.58
CA GLY A 83 20.11 12.61 13.80
C GLY A 83 20.69 11.20 13.74
N ASP A 84 20.28 10.28 14.62
CA ASP A 84 20.79 8.91 14.62
C ASP A 84 20.40 8.17 13.33
N VAL A 85 21.29 7.32 12.85
CA VAL A 85 21.07 6.42 11.72
C VAL A 85 20.74 5.03 12.24
N LEU A 86 19.56 4.54 11.89
CA LEU A 86 19.05 3.22 12.24
C LEU A 86 19.17 2.29 11.05
N LYS A 87 19.84 1.15 11.24
CA LYS A 87 19.78 0.03 10.30
C LYS A 87 18.47 -0.73 10.54
N LEU A 88 17.71 -1.00 9.48
CA LEU A 88 16.46 -1.74 9.57
C LEU A 88 16.70 -3.22 9.30
N ASP A 89 16.81 -4.03 10.35
CA ASP A 89 17.14 -5.46 10.23
C ASP A 89 15.92 -6.33 9.89
N LYS A 90 14.72 -5.91 10.30
CA LYS A 90 13.49 -6.69 10.11
C LYS A 90 12.77 -6.27 8.84
N VAL A 91 13.06 -6.96 7.74
CA VAL A 91 12.40 -6.74 6.45
C VAL A 91 11.59 -7.98 6.06
N ARG A 92 10.31 -7.81 5.76
CA ARG A 92 9.41 -8.91 5.34
C ARG A 92 9.47 -9.17 3.84
N GLU A 93 9.63 -8.12 3.06
CA GLU A 93 9.54 -8.18 1.61
C GLU A 93 10.46 -7.13 0.98
N LEU A 94 11.12 -7.51 -0.12
CA LEU A 94 11.80 -6.61 -1.04
C LEU A 94 11.19 -6.83 -2.41
N GLY A 95 10.85 -5.76 -3.12
CA GLY A 95 10.19 -5.90 -4.39
C GLY A 95 10.51 -4.78 -5.36
N SER A 96 10.31 -5.07 -6.62
CA SER A 96 10.22 -4.12 -7.70
C SER A 96 8.85 -4.29 -8.36
N LYS A 97 8.67 -3.71 -9.55
CA LYS A 97 7.42 -3.81 -10.31
C LYS A 97 7.07 -5.25 -10.69
N ASP A 98 8.08 -6.02 -11.09
CA ASP A 98 7.88 -7.34 -11.72
C ASP A 98 8.36 -8.50 -10.84
N TYR A 99 9.24 -8.23 -9.88
CA TYR A 99 9.85 -9.24 -9.01
C TYR A 99 9.63 -8.91 -7.54
N THR A 100 9.39 -9.93 -6.73
CA THR A 100 9.19 -9.77 -5.28
C THR A 100 9.87 -10.92 -4.56
N LEU A 101 10.77 -10.58 -3.65
CA LEU A 101 11.38 -11.49 -2.68
C LEU A 101 10.63 -11.37 -1.36
N LYS A 102 9.96 -12.45 -0.96
CA LYS A 102 9.26 -12.55 0.33
C LYS A 102 10.08 -13.38 1.31
N GLY A 103 10.20 -12.88 2.52
CA GLY A 103 10.83 -13.59 3.62
C GLY A 103 9.93 -14.68 4.22
N SER A 104 10.55 -15.60 4.96
CA SER A 104 9.86 -16.61 5.77
C SER A 104 10.59 -16.79 7.09
N PRO A 105 10.34 -15.97 8.14
CA PRO A 105 9.40 -14.85 8.25
C PRO A 105 9.95 -13.49 7.78
N TYR A 106 11.27 -13.32 7.72
CA TYR A 106 11.97 -12.12 7.26
C TYR A 106 12.95 -12.49 6.14
N VAL A 107 13.32 -11.50 5.33
CA VAL A 107 14.39 -11.61 4.33
C VAL A 107 15.73 -11.64 5.09
N PRO A 108 16.71 -12.46 4.68
CA PRO A 108 18.04 -12.46 5.30
C PRO A 108 18.74 -11.11 5.13
N GLU A 109 19.36 -10.61 6.20
CA GLU A 109 20.05 -9.31 6.25
C GLU A 109 21.23 -9.18 5.27
N THR A 110 21.74 -10.30 4.75
CA THR A 110 22.85 -10.29 3.76
C THR A 110 22.42 -9.79 2.38
N VAL A 111 21.11 -9.73 2.12
CA VAL A 111 20.54 -9.41 0.80
C VAL A 111 20.15 -7.93 0.69
N PHE A 112 20.18 -7.16 1.78
CA PHE A 112 19.76 -5.77 1.75
C PHE A 112 20.53 -4.89 2.73
N SER A 113 20.56 -3.61 2.41
CA SER A 113 21.02 -2.55 3.30
C SER A 113 19.97 -1.45 3.30
N ILE A 114 19.30 -1.26 4.44
CA ILE A 114 18.28 -0.22 4.58
C ILE A 114 18.61 0.62 5.80
N ASN A 115 18.84 1.91 5.55
CA ASN A 115 19.21 2.88 6.57
C ASN A 115 18.14 3.96 6.67
N ALA A 116 17.76 4.28 7.90
CA ALA A 116 16.78 5.33 8.21
C ALA A 116 17.38 6.32 9.20
N THR A 117 17.29 7.62 8.90
CA THR A 117 17.73 8.69 9.80
C THR A 117 16.56 9.23 10.61
N VAL A 118 16.76 9.46 11.90
CA VAL A 118 15.75 10.10 12.76
C VAL A 118 15.71 11.60 12.51
N ILE A 119 14.60 12.10 11.99
CA ILE A 119 14.42 13.54 11.72
C ILE A 119 13.99 14.27 12.99
N GLU A 120 12.95 13.77 13.66
CA GLU A 120 12.37 14.45 14.82
C GLU A 120 11.51 13.53 15.69
N HIS A 121 11.26 13.97 16.92
CA HIS A 121 10.22 13.41 17.77
C HIS A 121 9.05 14.38 17.88
N THR A 122 7.95 14.03 17.23
CA THR A 122 6.77 14.88 17.15
C THR A 122 5.64 14.37 18.05
N LYS A 123 4.62 15.23 18.26
CA LYS A 123 3.41 14.89 18.99
C LYS A 123 2.21 15.03 18.06
N SER A 124 1.26 14.11 18.15
CA SER A 124 0.00 14.18 17.40
C SER A 124 -0.79 15.42 17.78
N LYS A 125 -1.81 15.74 16.98
CA LYS A 125 -2.84 16.68 17.40
C LYS A 125 -3.45 16.24 18.73
N LEU A 126 -3.77 17.21 19.60
CA LEU A 126 -4.47 16.97 20.85
C LEU A 126 -5.84 16.34 20.54
N ILE A 127 -6.10 15.18 21.11
CA ILE A 127 -7.40 14.51 21.05
C ILE A 127 -8.10 14.77 22.38
N GLN A 128 -9.26 15.41 22.34
CA GLN A 128 -10.08 15.64 23.52
C GLN A 128 -11.25 14.65 23.55
N ILE A 129 -11.33 13.87 24.61
CA ILE A 129 -12.36 12.86 24.84
C ILE A 129 -13.22 13.34 26.00
N VAL A 130 -14.49 13.65 25.75
CA VAL A 130 -15.44 14.08 26.78
C VAL A 130 -16.25 12.89 27.28
N LYS A 131 -16.06 12.52 28.54
CA LYS A 131 -16.89 11.52 29.25
C LYS A 131 -18.03 12.25 29.96
N LYS A 132 -19.27 12.00 29.55
CA LYS A 132 -20.48 12.63 30.12
C LYS A 132 -21.51 11.58 30.50
N LYS A 133 -22.20 11.77 31.63
CA LYS A 133 -23.37 10.97 32.03
C LYS A 133 -24.64 11.81 31.92
N ARG A 134 -25.73 11.21 31.44
CA ARG A 134 -27.01 11.89 31.23
C ARG A 134 -27.68 12.24 32.57
N ARG A 135 -28.24 13.45 32.70
CA ARG A 135 -28.93 13.97 33.91
C ARG A 135 -28.11 13.85 35.21
N LYS A 136 -26.79 13.72 35.08
CA LYS A 136 -25.84 13.84 36.17
C LYS A 136 -24.94 15.01 35.79
N ASN A 137 -24.56 15.85 36.75
CA ASN A 137 -23.58 16.92 36.50
C ASN A 137 -22.14 16.37 36.29
N TYR A 138 -22.02 15.11 35.88
CA TYR A 138 -20.76 14.45 35.61
C TYR A 138 -20.36 14.68 34.16
N LYS A 139 -19.30 15.49 33.99
CA LYS A 139 -18.61 15.74 32.73
C LYS A 139 -17.10 15.79 33.03
N ARG A 140 -16.33 14.93 32.40
CA ARG A 140 -14.86 14.91 32.48
C ARG A 140 -14.28 14.99 31.07
N THR A 141 -13.41 15.96 30.84
CA THR A 141 -12.62 16.03 29.60
C THR A 141 -11.28 15.34 29.85
N ILE A 142 -10.90 14.43 28.97
CA ILE A 142 -9.59 13.77 28.96
C ILE A 142 -8.86 14.22 27.72
N GLU A 143 -7.62 14.64 27.90
CA GLU A 143 -6.75 15.04 26.82
C GLU A 143 -5.74 13.94 26.55
N HIS A 144 -5.57 13.56 25.29
CA HIS A 144 -4.58 12.60 24.87
C HIS A 144 -3.77 13.17 23.72
N LYS A 145 -2.43 13.12 23.85
CA LYS A 145 -1.50 13.57 22.82
C LYS A 145 -0.44 12.49 22.61
N GLN A 146 -0.52 11.78 21.50
CA GLN A 146 0.35 10.65 21.21
C GLN A 146 1.73 11.17 20.76
N THR A 147 2.80 10.48 21.16
CA THR A 147 4.16 10.79 20.72
C THR A 147 4.57 9.88 19.57
N HIS A 148 5.30 10.43 18.61
CA HIS A 148 5.77 9.74 17.42
C HIS A 148 7.24 10.06 17.14
N THR A 149 7.87 9.23 16.33
CA THR A 149 9.18 9.51 15.75
C THR A 149 9.01 9.59 14.24
N VAL A 150 9.61 10.60 13.63
CA VAL A 150 9.64 10.74 12.17
C VAL A 150 10.99 10.26 11.68
N LEU A 151 10.96 9.26 10.82
CA LEU A 151 12.14 8.70 10.16
C LEU A 151 12.18 9.14 8.70
N ARG A 152 13.39 9.41 8.21
CA ARG A 152 13.69 9.53 6.79
C ARG A 152 14.37 8.26 6.34
N ILE A 153 13.87 7.61 5.30
CA ILE A 153 14.58 6.49 4.68
C ILE A 153 15.70 7.07 3.82
N SER A 154 16.94 6.86 4.24
CA SER A 154 18.13 7.42 3.59
C SER A 154 18.47 6.59 2.37
N ASP A 155 18.64 5.29 2.58
CA ASP A 155 18.99 4.34 1.54
C ASP A 155 18.15 3.08 1.68
N VAL A 156 17.78 2.54 0.54
CA VAL A 156 17.23 1.20 0.36
C VAL A 156 18.14 0.64 -0.71
N ASP A 157 18.90 -0.39 -0.42
CA ASP A 157 19.77 -1.05 -1.39
C ASP A 157 19.56 -2.57 -1.29
N VAL A 158 19.57 -3.23 -2.45
CA VAL A 158 19.63 -4.68 -2.54
C VAL A 158 21.10 -5.05 -2.72
N LEU A 159 21.68 -5.68 -1.69
CA LEU A 159 23.08 -6.12 -1.68
C LEU A 159 23.27 -7.34 -2.54
#